data_AF-A0A2V3HW02-F1
#
_entry.id   AF-A0A2V3HW02-F1
#
_cell.length_a   1.000
_cell.length_b   1.000
_cell.length_c   1.000
_cell.angle_alpha   90.00
_cell.angle_beta   90.00
_cell.angle_gamma   90.00
#
_symmetry.space_group_name_H-M   'P 1'
#
loop_
_entity.id
_entity.type
_entity.pdbx_description
1 polymer ?
#
loop_
_entity_poly.entity_id
_entity_poly.type
_entity_poly.pdbx_seq_one_letter_code
_entity_poly.pdbx_strand_id
1 'polypeptide(L)' 'MPKEFKYRGYSMKELQSMSLDEFLKLVPSRQRRSLTRGLSENKKKILEQIDNLNKDSSDQ' A
#
# COMPACT_ATOMS: atom_id res chain seq x y z
N MET A 1 4.12 -27.74 1.19
CA MET A 1 4.22 -26.64 2.18
C MET A 1 4.08 -25.32 1.42
N PRO A 2 3.14 -24.43 1.78
CA PRO A 2 2.97 -23.16 1.09
C PRO A 2 4.19 -22.27 1.36
N LYS A 3 4.79 -21.72 0.31
CA LYS A 3 5.89 -20.76 0.44
C LYS A 3 5.29 -19.45 0.96
N GLU A 4 5.65 -19.06 2.18
CA GLU A 4 5.24 -17.76 2.74
C GLU A 4 5.66 -16.64 1.79
N PHE A 5 4.71 -15.77 1.45
CA PHE A 5 5.00 -14.64 0.58
C PHE A 5 5.91 -13.65 1.29
N LYS A 6 7.04 -13.32 0.65
CA LYS A 6 7.96 -12.28 1.10
C LYS A 6 8.22 -11.30 -0.04
N TYR A 7 8.11 -10.01 0.24
CA TYR A 7 8.45 -8.94 -0.70
C TYR A 7 9.78 -8.31 -0.32
N ARG A 8 10.79 -8.39 -1.20
CA ARG A 8 12.14 -7.82 -0.94
C ARG A 8 12.76 -8.24 0.40
N GLY A 9 12.35 -9.39 0.95
CA GLY A 9 12.80 -9.90 2.25
C GLY A 9 11.81 -9.73 3.40
N TYR A 10 10.75 -8.93 3.23
CA TYR A 10 9.76 -8.61 4.28
C TYR A 10 8.50 -9.45 4.19
N SER A 11 7.92 -9.81 5.34
CA SER A 11 6.63 -10.48 5.43
C SER A 11 5.46 -9.49 5.23
N MET A 12 4.25 -9.99 4.99
CA MET A 12 3.08 -9.12 4.81
C MET A 12 2.79 -8.26 6.06
N LYS A 13 2.98 -8.81 7.26
CA LYS A 13 2.76 -8.09 8.53
C LYS A 13 3.76 -6.96 8.70
N GLU A 14 5.03 -7.21 8.38
CA GLU A 14 6.08 -6.19 8.43
C GLU A 14 5.75 -5.05 7.46
N LEU A 15 5.38 -5.36 6.22
CA LEU A 15 5.01 -4.35 5.22
C LEU A 15 3.83 -3.47 5.65
N GLN A 16 2.84 -4.02 6.36
CA GLN A 16 1.70 -3.25 6.87
C GLN A 16 2.07 -2.37 8.08
N SER A 17 3.03 -2.81 8.90
CA SER A 17 3.51 -2.02 10.05
C SER A 17 4.46 -0.88 9.66
N MET A 18 5.07 -0.95 8.48
CA MET A 18 6.03 0.05 8.01
C MET A 18 5.34 1.37 7.64
N SER A 19 6.08 2.46 7.80
CA SER A 19 5.65 3.76 7.29
C SER A 19 5.68 3.79 5.75
N LEU A 20 4.86 4.65 5.14
CA LEU A 20 4.81 4.78 3.68
C LEU A 20 6.18 5.18 3.09
N ASP A 21 6.93 6.04 3.77
CA ASP A 21 8.23 6.53 3.31
C ASP A 21 9.31 5.44 3.30
N GLU A 22 9.29 4.55 4.28
CA GLU A 22 10.18 3.38 4.32
C GLU A 22 9.78 2.37 3.26
N PHE A 23 8.49 2.12 3.08
CA PHE A 23 7.99 1.26 2.02
C PHE A 23 8.38 1.78 0.64
N LEU A 24 8.30 3.09 0.39
CA LEU A 24 8.70 3.71 -0.87
C LEU A 24 10.17 3.45 -1.25
N LYS A 25 11.06 3.22 -0.28
CA LYS A 25 12.47 2.87 -0.54
C LYS A 25 12.63 1.44 -1.09
N LEU A 26 11.70 0.54 -0.79
CA LEU A 26 11.73 -0.87 -1.22
C LEU A 26 11.21 -1.07 -2.65
N VAL A 27 10.32 -0.17 -3.07
CA VAL A 27 9.59 -0.30 -4.34
C VAL A 27 10.47 0.17 -5.52
N PRO A 28 10.33 -0.43 -6.73
CA PRO A 28 11.13 -0.02 -7.88
C PRO A 28 10.92 1.45 -8.30
N SER A 29 11.91 1.99 -9.02
CA SER A 29 12.01 3.41 -9.39
C SER A 29 10.77 3.98 -10.08
N ARG A 30 10.07 3.20 -10.91
CA ARG A 30 8.86 3.67 -11.63
C ARG A 30 7.72 3.98 -10.68
N GLN A 31 7.40 3.07 -9.79
CA GLN A 31 6.29 3.22 -8.84
C GLN A 31 6.62 4.30 -7.80
N ARG A 32 7.87 4.31 -7.29
CA ARG A 32 8.35 5.38 -6.40
C ARG A 32 8.17 6.77 -7.03
N ARG A 33 8.55 6.95 -8.31
CA ARG A 33 8.34 8.20 -9.05
C ARG A 33 6.85 8.56 -9.18
N SER A 34 5.98 7.59 -9.41
CA SER A 34 4.54 7.86 -9.50
C SER A 34 3.94 8.31 -8.17
N LEU A 35 4.40 7.75 -7.05
CA LEU A 35 3.88 8.08 -5.72
C LEU A 35 4.43 9.42 -5.23
N THR A 36 5.73 9.67 -5.42
CA THR A 36 6.39 10.92 -5.00
C THR A 36 5.93 12.16 -5.77
N ARG A 37 5.51 12.02 -7.04
CA ARG A 37 4.96 13.13 -7.83
C ARG A 37 3.51 13.48 -7.49
N GLY A 38 2.85 12.67 -6.68
CA GLY A 38 1.44 12.82 -6.34
C GLY A 38 0.50 11.97 -7.18
N LEU A 39 -0.66 11.69 -6.60
CA LEU A 39 -1.72 10.89 -7.23
C LEU A 39 -2.64 11.79 -8.05
N SER A 40 -3.10 11.28 -9.19
CA SER A 40 -4.20 11.88 -9.94
C SER A 40 -5.48 11.87 -9.13
N GLU A 41 -6.35 12.87 -9.33
CA GLU A 41 -7.66 12.97 -8.68
C GLU A 41 -8.50 11.70 -8.79
N ASN A 42 -8.47 11.02 -9.95
CA ASN A 42 -9.19 9.75 -10.12
C ASN A 42 -8.68 8.66 -9.18
N LYS A 43 -7.36 8.61 -8.93
CA LYS A 43 -6.76 7.63 -8.02
C LYS A 43 -7.09 7.96 -6.55
N LYS A 44 -7.18 9.25 -6.20
CA LYS A 44 -7.60 9.68 -4.86
C LYS A 44 -9.04 9.25 -4.57
N LYS A 45 -9.96 9.48 -5.52
CA LYS A 45 -11.36 9.02 -5.39
C LYS A 45 -11.47 7.51 -5.16
N ILE A 46 -10.66 6.72 -5.87
CA ILE A 46 -10.64 5.26 -5.68
C ILE A 46 -10.15 4.89 -4.27
N LEU A 47 -9.12 5.57 -3.77
CA LEU A 47 -8.62 5.34 -2.40
C LEU A 47 -9.68 5.69 -1.35
N GLU A 48 -10.37 6.82 -1.51
CA GLU A 48 -11.47 7.20 -0.61
C GLU A 48 -12.60 6.17 -0.61
N GLN A 49 -12.96 5.63 -1.78
CA GLN A 49 -13.96 4.55 -1.89
C GLN A 49 -13.53 3.28 -1.14
N ILE A 50 -12.26 2.89 -1.26
CA ILE A 50 -11.70 1.74 -0.55
C ILE A 50 -11.71 1.97 0.96
N ASP A 51 -11.31 3.16 1.41
CA ASP A 51 -11.27 3.51 2.83
C ASP A 51 -12.68 3.52 3.46
N ASN A 52 -13.68 3.99 2.73
CA ASN A 52 -15.08 3.94 3.20
C ASN A 52 -15.55 2.48 3.31
N LEU A 53 -15.28 1.65 2.30
CA LEU A 53 -15.66 0.24 2.31
C LEU A 53 -15.02 -0.53 3.48
N ASN A 54 -13.77 -0.20 3.81
CA ASN A 54 -13.05 -0.80 4.94
C ASN A 54 -13.63 -0.37 6.30
N LYS A 55 -14.17 0.85 6.41
CA LYS A 55 -14.83 1.33 7.64
C LYS A 55 -16.20 0.69 7.84
N ASP A 56 -16.98 0.58 6.76
CA ASP A 56 -18.29 -0.05 6.80
C ASP A 56 -18.21 -1.53 7.23
N SER A 57 -17.09 -2.19 6.94
CA SER A 57 -16.83 -3.58 7.37
C SER A 57 -16.27 -3.71 8.78
N SER A 58 -15.79 -2.63 9.40
CA SER A 58 -15.44 -2.60 10.84
C SER A 58 -16.61 -2.21 11.74
N ASP A 59 -17.64 -1.57 11.18
CA ASP A 59 -18.87 -1.16 11.86
C ASP A 59 -19.98 -2.24 11.79
N GLN A 60 -19.71 -3.39 11.16
CA GLN A 60 -20.56 -4.60 11.17
C GLN A 60 -20.02 -5.71 12.06
#